data_AF-A0A4Y1ZGD0-F1
#
_entry.id   AF-A0A4Y1ZGD0-F1
#
_cell.length_a   1.000
_cell.length_b   1.000
_cell.length_c   1.000
_cell.angle_alpha   90.00
_cell.angle_beta   90.00
_cell.angle_gamma   90.00
#
_symmetry.space_group_name_H-M   'P 1'
#
loop_
_entity.id
_entity.type
_entity.pdbx_description
1 polymer ?
#
loop_
_entity_poly.entity_id
_entity_poly.type
_entity_poly.pdbx_seq_one_letter_code
_entity_poly.pdbx_strand_id
1 'polypeptide(L)'
;MVAECATQPDIQVPISGIGGIENWQDAVEFMLMGASNVQVCTAAMHHGFRIVEDMIDGLTNYLDEKGLNSAMDLVGQSVSKYKKWGDLDLNHKRVARINQDYCIHCNKCHISCEDAAHQCIEFYTESDGTRALKVREQDCVGCNLCSIVCPAEGAIEMIEQPSDVSMTWNERQRLISVFGG
;
A
#
# COMPACT_ATOMS: atom_id res chain seq x y z
N MET A 1 -0.70 -13.45 8.48
CA MET A 1 -0.18 -14.44 9.46
C MET A 1 0.62 -13.76 10.56
N VAL A 2 1.71 -13.03 10.27
CA VAL A 2 2.49 -12.32 11.33
C VAL A 2 1.63 -11.29 12.08
N ALA A 3 1.03 -10.33 11.37
CA ALA A 3 0.17 -9.33 12.02
C ALA A 3 -1.07 -9.92 12.68
N GLU A 4 -1.68 -10.97 12.09
CA GLU A 4 -2.78 -11.69 12.73
C GLU A 4 -2.38 -12.21 14.11
N CYS A 5 -1.21 -12.87 14.24
CA CYS A 5 -0.69 -13.28 15.54
C CYS A 5 -0.38 -12.07 16.45
N ALA A 6 0.27 -11.04 15.92
CA ALA A 6 0.66 -9.86 16.69
C ALA A 6 -0.52 -9.04 17.21
N THR A 7 -1.69 -9.11 16.56
CA THR A 7 -2.92 -8.48 17.04
C THR A 7 -3.61 -9.23 18.17
N GLN A 8 -3.25 -10.50 18.44
CA GLN A 8 -3.89 -11.29 19.49
C GLN A 8 -3.24 -11.02 20.87
N PRO A 9 -4.00 -10.54 21.86
CA PRO A 9 -3.45 -10.24 23.19
C PRO A 9 -2.96 -11.49 23.95
N ASP A 10 -3.47 -12.66 23.60
CA ASP A 10 -3.11 -13.93 24.23
C ASP A 10 -1.78 -14.51 23.71
N ILE A 11 -1.26 -13.97 22.59
CA ILE A 11 0.03 -14.38 22.02
C ILE A 11 1.12 -13.47 22.58
N GLN A 12 1.82 -13.97 23.61
CA GLN A 12 2.88 -13.23 24.31
C GLN A 12 4.30 -13.74 24.00
N VAL A 13 4.42 -14.65 23.04
CA VAL A 13 5.70 -15.22 22.63
C VAL A 13 6.29 -14.44 21.45
N PRO A 14 7.64 -14.35 21.32
CA PRO A 14 8.27 -13.73 20.17
C PRO A 14 7.85 -14.40 18.86
N ILE A 15 7.45 -13.60 17.86
CA ILE A 15 7.04 -14.09 16.54
C ILE A 15 8.28 -14.16 15.64
N SER A 16 8.48 -15.28 14.96
CA SER A 16 9.51 -15.45 13.93
C SER A 16 8.87 -15.40 12.54
N GLY A 17 9.27 -14.43 11.71
CA GLY A 17 8.75 -14.26 10.35
C GLY A 17 9.53 -15.07 9.32
N ILE A 18 8.85 -15.69 8.37
CA ILE A 18 9.47 -16.40 7.24
C ILE A 18 8.56 -16.34 6.01
N GLY A 19 9.16 -16.33 4.83
CA GLY A 19 8.47 -16.50 3.55
C GLY A 19 8.76 -15.35 2.59
N GLY A 20 9.60 -15.61 1.58
CA GLY A 20 9.88 -14.64 0.51
C GLY A 20 10.72 -13.43 0.92
N ILE A 21 11.46 -13.51 2.03
CA ILE A 21 12.36 -12.44 2.49
C ILE A 21 13.66 -12.55 1.70
N GLU A 22 13.93 -11.55 0.85
CA GLU A 22 15.08 -11.51 -0.06
C GLU A 22 16.00 -10.33 0.22
N ASN A 23 15.54 -9.29 0.91
CA ASN A 23 16.33 -8.09 1.20
C ASN A 23 15.99 -7.49 2.59
N TRP A 24 16.65 -6.38 2.93
CA TRP A 24 16.44 -5.69 4.20
C TRP A 24 15.05 -5.03 4.30
N GLN A 25 14.49 -4.54 3.19
CA GLN A 25 13.16 -3.93 3.17
C GLN A 25 12.10 -4.96 3.59
N ASP A 26 12.17 -6.16 3.03
CA ASP A 26 11.28 -7.27 3.40
C ASP A 26 11.42 -7.56 4.90
N ALA A 27 12.65 -7.60 5.43
CA ALA A 27 12.88 -7.81 6.86
C ALA A 27 12.21 -6.71 7.71
N VAL A 28 12.37 -5.45 7.34
CA VAL A 28 11.70 -4.31 8.00
C VAL A 28 10.18 -4.47 7.96
N GLU A 29 9.59 -4.81 6.81
CA GLU A 29 8.14 -5.01 6.66
C GLU A 29 7.60 -6.11 7.59
N PHE A 30 8.31 -7.24 7.69
CA PHE A 30 7.97 -8.31 8.63
C PHE A 30 8.06 -7.85 10.08
N MET A 31 9.10 -7.09 10.44
CA MET A 31 9.27 -6.57 11.79
C MET A 31 8.18 -5.55 12.15
N LEU A 32 7.88 -4.59 11.26
CA LEU A 32 6.79 -3.63 11.41
C LEU A 32 5.44 -4.31 11.65
N MET A 33 5.24 -5.49 11.06
CA MET A 33 4.03 -6.31 11.22
C MET A 33 4.05 -7.23 12.44
N GLY A 34 5.08 -7.17 13.28
CA GLY A 34 5.16 -7.82 14.60
C GLY A 34 6.17 -8.96 14.73
N ALA A 35 6.94 -9.27 13.69
CA ALA A 35 8.01 -10.25 13.82
C ALA A 35 9.18 -9.70 14.65
N SER A 36 9.66 -10.49 15.60
CA SER A 36 10.83 -10.18 16.43
C SER A 36 12.15 -10.59 15.78
N ASN A 37 12.09 -11.55 14.85
CA ASN A 37 13.19 -11.95 13.99
C ASN A 37 12.63 -12.44 12.64
N VAL A 38 13.52 -12.59 11.67
CA VAL A 38 13.20 -13.10 10.33
C VAL A 38 14.08 -14.28 9.95
N GLN A 39 13.54 -15.19 9.15
CA GLN A 39 14.25 -16.34 8.60
C GLN A 39 14.32 -16.23 7.07
N VAL A 40 15.48 -16.61 6.54
CA VAL A 40 15.77 -16.56 5.09
C VAL A 40 16.12 -17.97 4.62
N CYS A 41 15.51 -18.41 3.51
CA CYS A 41 15.70 -19.75 2.97
C CYS A 41 16.04 -19.69 1.47
N THR A 42 15.03 -19.48 0.61
CA THR A 42 15.21 -19.44 -0.85
C THR A 42 16.26 -18.41 -1.28
N ALA A 43 16.24 -17.20 -0.72
CA ALA A 43 17.22 -16.17 -1.08
C ALA A 43 18.67 -16.61 -0.79
N ALA A 44 18.91 -17.28 0.34
CA ALA A 44 20.24 -17.82 0.67
C ALA A 44 20.66 -18.96 -0.29
N MET A 45 19.72 -19.76 -0.80
CA MET A 45 19.99 -20.80 -1.81
C MET A 45 20.36 -20.19 -3.17
N HIS A 46 19.73 -19.08 -3.54
CA HIS A 46 19.93 -18.43 -4.84
C HIS A 46 21.15 -17.50 -4.86
N HIS A 47 21.44 -16.81 -3.76
CA HIS A 47 22.45 -15.75 -3.69
C HIS A 47 23.64 -16.09 -2.78
N GLY A 48 23.60 -17.24 -2.12
CA GLY A 48 24.59 -17.63 -1.11
C GLY A 48 24.40 -16.89 0.21
N PHE A 49 25.17 -17.29 1.23
CA PHE A 49 25.00 -16.75 2.58
C PHE A 49 25.40 -15.28 2.76
N ARG A 50 26.15 -14.70 1.80
CA ARG A 50 26.57 -13.29 1.85
C ARG A 50 25.42 -12.30 1.72
N ILE A 51 24.25 -12.74 1.23
CA ILE A 51 23.03 -11.91 1.26
C ILE A 51 22.71 -11.40 2.67
N VAL A 52 23.08 -12.15 3.71
CA VAL A 52 22.88 -11.74 5.10
C VAL A 52 23.71 -10.50 5.44
N GLU A 53 24.91 -10.34 4.88
CA GLU A 53 25.74 -9.13 5.05
C GLU A 53 25.02 -7.93 4.44
N ASP A 54 24.57 -8.04 3.18
CA ASP A 54 23.85 -6.98 2.47
C ASP A 54 22.54 -6.58 3.20
N MET A 55 21.84 -7.56 3.77
CA MET A 55 20.64 -7.31 4.58
C MET A 55 20.95 -6.54 5.86
N ILE A 56 22.05 -6.88 6.55
CA ILE A 56 22.48 -6.19 7.78
C ILE A 56 22.87 -4.74 7.46
N ASP A 57 23.64 -4.52 6.41
CA ASP A 57 24.08 -3.18 6.00
C ASP A 57 22.88 -2.30 5.62
N GLY A 58 21.96 -2.83 4.81
CA GLY A 58 20.76 -2.12 4.41
C GLY A 58 19.83 -1.78 5.58
N LEU A 59 19.62 -2.73 6.49
CA LEU A 59 18.84 -2.48 7.71
C LEU A 59 19.50 -1.42 8.59
N THR A 60 20.82 -1.48 8.77
CA THR A 60 21.56 -0.51 9.59
C THR A 60 21.41 0.90 9.03
N ASN A 61 21.62 1.07 7.73
CA ASN A 61 21.43 2.36 7.06
C ASN A 61 19.99 2.88 7.21
N TYR A 62 18.99 2.01 7.06
CA TYR A 62 17.60 2.39 7.26
C TYR A 62 17.31 2.85 8.70
N LEU A 63 17.85 2.16 9.70
CA LEU A 63 17.70 2.56 11.09
C LEU A 63 18.34 3.94 11.34
N ASP A 64 19.54 4.18 10.80
CA ASP A 64 20.22 5.47 10.90
C ASP A 64 19.42 6.60 10.23
N GLU A 65 18.90 6.37 9.01
CA GLU A 65 18.05 7.33 8.30
C GLU A 65 16.76 7.67 9.06
N LYS A 66 16.22 6.70 9.81
CA LYS A 66 15.03 6.89 10.66
C LYS A 66 15.35 7.40 12.06
N GLY A 67 16.62 7.50 12.44
CA GLY A 67 17.05 7.86 13.79
C GLY A 67 16.63 6.84 14.85
N LEU A 68 16.55 5.56 14.48
CA LEU A 68 16.21 4.45 15.37
C LEU A 68 17.49 3.81 15.90
N ASN A 69 17.49 3.43 17.18
CA ASN A 69 18.70 2.89 17.83
C ASN A 69 18.73 1.36 17.82
N SER A 70 17.60 0.72 17.56
CA SER A 70 17.46 -0.73 17.58
C SER A 70 16.50 -1.21 16.51
N ALA A 71 16.81 -2.35 15.89
CA ALA A 71 15.85 -3.05 15.04
C ALA A 71 14.56 -3.41 15.81
N MET A 72 14.66 -3.60 17.12
CA MET A 72 13.48 -3.87 17.96
C MET A 72 12.51 -2.69 18.02
N ASP A 73 12.95 -1.46 17.72
CA ASP A 73 12.08 -0.28 17.67
C ASP A 73 11.07 -0.37 16.52
N LEU A 74 11.35 -1.20 15.50
CA LEU A 74 10.44 -1.47 14.39
C LEU A 74 9.30 -2.42 14.77
N VAL A 75 9.51 -3.29 15.75
CA VAL A 75 8.65 -4.44 15.98
C VAL A 75 7.22 -3.99 16.32
N GLY A 76 6.28 -4.33 15.43
CA GLY A 76 4.86 -4.10 15.64
C GLY A 76 4.36 -2.66 15.42
N GLN A 77 5.21 -1.73 14.97
CA GLN A 77 4.82 -0.32 14.78
C GLN A 77 3.65 -0.14 13.78
N SER A 78 3.44 -1.09 12.88
CA SER A 78 2.35 -1.07 11.89
C SER A 78 1.17 -1.96 12.27
N VAL A 79 1.25 -2.76 13.33
CA VAL A 79 0.20 -3.74 13.71
C VAL A 79 -1.14 -3.06 13.99
N SER A 80 -1.12 -1.87 14.59
CA SER A 80 -2.34 -1.11 14.90
C SER A 80 -3.13 -0.67 13.66
N LYS A 81 -2.45 -0.57 12.50
CA LYS A 81 -3.05 -0.21 11.20
C LYS A 81 -3.65 -1.42 10.48
N TYR A 82 -3.29 -2.64 10.87
CA TYR A 82 -3.88 -3.86 10.35
C TYR A 82 -5.28 -4.06 10.95
N LYS A 83 -6.30 -4.05 10.08
CA LYS A 83 -7.70 -4.19 10.48
C LYS A 83 -8.38 -5.25 9.64
N LYS A 84 -9.44 -5.85 10.20
CA LYS A 84 -10.35 -6.68 9.43
C LYS A 84 -11.11 -5.80 8.44
N TRP A 85 -11.48 -6.38 7.30
CA TRP A 85 -12.20 -5.65 6.25
C TRP A 85 -13.44 -4.91 6.77
N GLY A 86 -14.20 -5.53 7.67
CA GLY A 86 -15.41 -4.94 8.23
C GLY A 86 -15.19 -3.67 9.07
N ASP A 87 -13.94 -3.43 9.50
CA ASP A 87 -13.52 -2.30 10.34
C ASP A 87 -12.73 -1.24 9.54
N LEU A 88 -12.67 -1.38 8.22
CA LEU A 88 -12.11 -0.35 7.33
C LEU A 88 -13.11 0.79 7.15
N ASP A 89 -12.60 2.02 7.05
CA ASP A 89 -13.42 3.20 6.76
C ASP A 89 -13.91 3.18 5.32
N LEU A 90 -15.22 3.03 5.14
CA LEU A 90 -15.89 3.00 3.84
C LEU A 90 -15.99 4.40 3.20
N ASN A 91 -15.88 5.44 4.01
CA ASN A 91 -16.02 6.82 3.54
C ASN A 91 -14.68 7.44 3.17
N HIS A 92 -13.55 6.78 3.43
CA HIS A 92 -12.25 7.22 2.95
C HIS A 92 -12.23 7.25 1.42
N LYS A 93 -11.97 8.43 0.85
CA LYS A 93 -12.01 8.67 -0.60
C LYS A 93 -10.65 9.13 -1.09
N ARG A 94 -10.16 8.50 -2.14
CA ARG A 94 -9.00 8.95 -2.91
C ARG A 94 -9.33 8.93 -4.40
N VAL A 95 -8.69 9.79 -5.17
CA VAL A 95 -8.82 9.83 -6.63
C VAL A 95 -7.46 9.92 -7.29
N ALA A 96 -7.37 9.50 -8.54
CA ALA A 96 -6.16 9.63 -9.33
C ALA A 96 -6.08 11.02 -9.98
N ARG A 97 -4.88 11.57 -10.10
CA ARG A 97 -4.54 12.72 -10.94
C ARG A 97 -3.38 12.36 -11.85
N ILE A 98 -3.44 12.84 -13.09
CA ILE A 98 -2.39 12.64 -14.09
C ILE A 98 -1.52 13.88 -14.12
N ASN A 99 -0.23 13.73 -13.81
CA ASN A 99 0.76 14.78 -13.96
C ASN A 99 1.29 14.77 -15.41
N GLN A 100 0.96 15.81 -16.17
CA GLN A 100 1.33 15.90 -17.59
C GLN A 100 2.84 16.09 -17.80
N ASP A 101 3.58 16.63 -16.82
CA ASP A 101 5.03 16.84 -16.93
C ASP A 101 5.80 15.50 -17.00
N TYR A 102 5.24 14.46 -16.40
CA TYR A 102 5.82 13.11 -16.36
C TYR A 102 5.13 12.15 -17.34
N CYS A 103 3.99 12.56 -17.93
CA CYS A 103 3.20 11.71 -18.79
C CYS A 103 3.92 11.45 -20.12
N ILE A 104 4.09 10.17 -20.45
CA ILE A 104 4.70 9.75 -21.72
C ILE A 104 3.67 9.37 -22.81
N HIS A 105 2.40 9.72 -22.61
CA HIS A 105 1.28 9.48 -23.55
C HIS A 105 1.11 8.01 -24.01
N CYS A 106 1.43 7.04 -23.15
CA CYS A 106 1.30 5.61 -23.49
C CYS A 106 -0.14 5.05 -23.36
N ASN A 107 -1.07 5.82 -22.80
CA ASN A 107 -2.49 5.51 -22.62
C ASN A 107 -2.85 4.27 -21.77
N LYS A 108 -1.88 3.62 -21.11
CA LYS A 108 -2.14 2.45 -20.25
C LYS A 108 -3.11 2.73 -19.10
N CYS A 109 -3.02 3.91 -18.49
CA CYS A 109 -3.94 4.33 -17.45
C CYS A 109 -5.39 4.39 -17.97
N HIS A 110 -5.61 4.96 -19.15
CA HIS A 110 -6.92 4.98 -19.80
C HIS A 110 -7.42 3.56 -20.10
N ILE A 111 -6.62 2.74 -20.80
CA ILE A 111 -7.01 1.36 -21.19
C ILE A 111 -7.38 0.52 -19.95
N SER A 112 -6.56 0.56 -18.90
CA SER A 112 -6.85 -0.19 -17.67
C SER A 112 -8.12 0.29 -16.95
N CYS A 113 -8.37 1.60 -16.96
CA CYS A 113 -9.59 2.15 -16.37
C CYS A 113 -10.83 1.79 -17.19
N GLU A 114 -10.69 1.82 -18.52
CA GLU A 114 -11.75 1.56 -19.48
C GLU A 114 -12.17 0.08 -19.47
N ASP A 115 -11.21 -0.83 -19.59
CA ASP A 115 -11.49 -2.24 -19.81
C ASP A 115 -11.70 -3.05 -18.52
N ALA A 116 -11.19 -2.56 -17.38
CA ALA A 116 -11.10 -3.36 -16.15
C ALA A 116 -11.50 -2.61 -14.86
N ALA A 117 -12.01 -1.38 -14.96
CA ALA A 117 -12.43 -0.61 -13.78
C ALA A 117 -13.70 0.24 -14.03
N HIS A 118 -13.57 1.57 -14.02
CA HIS A 118 -14.69 2.51 -13.84
C HIS A 118 -14.80 3.59 -14.93
N GLN A 119 -14.10 3.46 -16.07
CA GLN A 119 -14.28 4.31 -17.27
C GLN A 119 -14.24 5.83 -16.95
N CYS A 120 -13.32 6.24 -16.07
CA CYS A 120 -13.23 7.60 -15.53
C CYS A 120 -12.01 8.38 -16.01
N ILE A 121 -11.29 7.90 -17.02
CA ILE A 121 -10.14 8.59 -17.62
C ILE A 121 -10.45 8.91 -19.06
N GLU A 122 -10.48 10.19 -19.43
CA GLU A 122 -10.94 10.67 -20.73
C GLU A 122 -9.84 11.42 -21.48
N PHE A 123 -9.92 11.38 -22.81
CA PHE A 123 -9.08 12.19 -23.67
C PHE A 123 -9.57 13.62 -23.71
N TYR A 124 -8.64 14.56 -23.69
CA TYR A 124 -8.89 15.96 -23.99
C TYR A 124 -7.75 16.53 -24.82
N THR A 125 -7.95 17.75 -25.34
CA THR A 125 -6.95 18.48 -26.10
C THR A 125 -6.50 19.67 -25.28
N GLU A 126 -5.19 19.77 -25.05
CA GLU A 126 -4.55 20.90 -24.40
C GLU A 126 -4.59 22.14 -25.29
N SER A 127 -4.29 23.32 -24.72
CA SER A 127 -4.30 24.58 -25.46
C SER A 127 -3.30 24.64 -26.62
N ASP A 128 -2.24 23.83 -26.58
CA ASP A 128 -1.22 23.71 -27.61
C ASP A 128 -1.57 22.69 -28.72
N GLY A 129 -2.74 22.03 -28.62
CA GLY A 129 -3.19 20.99 -29.54
C GLY A 129 -2.76 19.57 -29.17
N THR A 130 -2.01 19.39 -28.08
CA THR A 130 -1.56 18.08 -27.62
C THR A 130 -2.75 17.27 -27.07
N ARG A 131 -2.84 15.98 -27.44
CA ARG A 131 -3.83 15.07 -26.83
C ARG A 131 -3.32 14.58 -25.48
N ALA A 132 -4.10 14.84 -24.44
CA ALA A 132 -3.79 14.47 -23.06
C ALA A 132 -4.93 13.65 -22.45
N LEU A 133 -4.66 13.08 -21.27
CA LEU A 133 -5.62 12.29 -20.49
C LEU A 133 -5.93 12.98 -19.19
N LYS A 134 -7.21 13.01 -18.81
CA LYS A 134 -7.67 13.58 -17.55
C LYS A 134 -8.56 12.59 -16.81
N VAL A 135 -8.41 12.54 -15.49
CA VAL A 135 -9.30 11.77 -14.62
C VAL A 135 -10.52 12.62 -14.31
N ARG A 136 -11.71 12.06 -14.54
CA ARG A 136 -12.97 12.62 -14.08
C ARG A 136 -13.15 12.26 -12.61
N GLU A 137 -12.64 13.13 -11.72
CA GLU A 137 -12.47 12.86 -10.28
C GLU A 137 -13.76 12.40 -9.59
N GLN A 138 -14.93 12.90 -10.00
CA GLN A 138 -16.21 12.52 -9.42
C GLN A 138 -16.60 11.05 -9.64
N ASP A 139 -16.08 10.42 -10.69
CA ASP A 139 -16.37 9.01 -11.02
C ASP A 139 -15.21 8.08 -10.63
N CYS A 140 -14.09 8.64 -10.20
CA CYS A 140 -12.93 7.88 -9.76
C CYS A 140 -13.17 7.33 -8.36
N VAL A 141 -13.15 5.99 -8.22
CA VAL A 141 -13.31 5.33 -6.92
C VAL A 141 -11.99 5.08 -6.18
N GLY A 142 -10.86 5.53 -6.74
CA GLY A 142 -9.55 5.36 -6.10
C GLY A 142 -9.02 3.92 -6.05
N CYS A 143 -9.35 3.08 -7.04
CA CYS A 143 -8.92 1.67 -7.06
C CYS A 143 -7.40 1.44 -7.25
N ASN A 144 -6.61 2.50 -7.48
CA ASN A 144 -5.17 2.49 -7.77
C ASN A 144 -4.73 1.76 -9.06
N LEU A 145 -5.62 1.13 -9.83
CA LEU A 145 -5.23 0.33 -10.99
C LEU A 145 -4.40 1.12 -12.02
N CYS A 146 -4.82 2.35 -12.34
CA CYS A 146 -4.10 3.22 -13.27
C CYS A 146 -2.69 3.60 -12.79
N SER A 147 -2.49 3.77 -11.48
CA SER A 147 -1.20 4.08 -10.87
C SER A 147 -0.26 2.87 -10.97
N ILE A 148 -0.77 1.67 -10.67
CA ILE A 148 0.00 0.42 -10.69
C ILE A 148 0.50 0.08 -12.11
N VAL A 149 -0.30 0.34 -13.15
CA VAL A 149 0.07 0.01 -14.53
C VAL A 149 0.87 1.11 -15.25
N CYS A 150 0.96 2.31 -14.67
CA CYS A 150 1.65 3.43 -15.28
C CYS A 150 3.17 3.16 -15.27
N PRO A 151 3.85 3.15 -16.43
CA PRO A 151 5.29 2.93 -16.49
C PRO A 151 6.11 4.18 -16.20
N ALA A 152 5.48 5.36 -16.10
CA ALA A 152 6.15 6.62 -15.81
C ALA A 152 5.97 6.96 -14.33
N GLU A 153 7.08 6.89 -13.59
CA GLU A 153 7.12 7.26 -12.17
C GLU A 153 6.69 8.72 -11.99
N GLY A 154 5.83 8.98 -11.02
CA GLY A 154 5.29 10.32 -10.74
C GLY A 154 4.18 10.79 -11.69
N ALA A 155 3.88 10.07 -12.77
CA ALA A 155 2.83 10.48 -13.71
C ALA A 155 1.40 10.29 -13.19
N ILE A 156 1.18 9.38 -12.23
CA ILE A 156 -0.11 9.19 -11.56
C ILE A 156 0.06 9.42 -10.07
N GLU A 157 -0.64 10.41 -9.54
CA GLU A 157 -0.72 10.67 -8.12
C GLU A 157 -2.09 10.24 -7.58
N MET A 158 -2.10 9.51 -6.46
CA MET A 158 -3.32 9.22 -5.73
C MET A 158 -3.48 10.28 -4.65
N ILE A 159 -4.55 11.07 -4.70
CA ILE A 159 -4.79 12.17 -3.77
C ILE A 159 -5.98 11.86 -2.88
N GLU A 160 -5.88 12.25 -1.61
CA GLU A 160 -6.98 12.15 -0.67
C GLU A 160 -8.00 13.26 -0.92
N GLN A 161 -9.28 12.90 -0.87
CA GLN A 161 -10.40 13.82 -1.05
C GLN A 161 -11.14 13.98 0.27
N PRO A 162 -11.80 15.13 0.50
CA PRO A 162 -12.68 15.29 1.66
C PRO A 162 -13.70 14.14 1.72
N SER A 163 -13.71 13.45 2.85
CA SER A 163 -14.64 12.36 3.13
C SER A 163 -15.74 12.82 4.09
N ASP A 164 -16.85 12.09 4.07
CA ASP A 164 -17.89 12.19 5.09
C ASP A 164 -17.36 11.64 6.43
N VAL A 165 -18.18 11.71 7.48
CA VAL A 165 -17.84 11.13 8.79
C VAL A 165 -17.46 9.66 8.61
N SER A 166 -16.30 9.26 9.16
CA SER A 166 -15.77 7.89 9.08
C SER A 166 -16.84 6.86 9.46
N MET A 167 -16.96 5.80 8.66
CA MET A 167 -17.96 4.76 8.88
C MET A 167 -17.43 3.41 8.41
N THR A 168 -17.39 2.44 9.31
CA THR A 168 -17.03 1.07 8.99
C THR A 168 -18.21 0.28 8.45
N TRP A 169 -17.95 -0.84 7.76
CA TRP A 169 -19.00 -1.75 7.32
C TRP A 169 -19.80 -2.31 8.50
N ASN A 170 -19.12 -2.68 9.59
CA ASN A 170 -19.75 -3.23 10.78
C ASN A 170 -20.68 -2.21 11.48
N GLU A 171 -20.36 -0.92 11.42
CA GLU A 171 -21.26 0.15 11.90
C GLU A 171 -22.44 0.35 10.96
N ARG A 172 -22.19 0.38 9.64
CA ARG A 172 -23.24 0.50 8.62
C ARG A 172 -24.29 -0.62 8.74
N GLN A 173 -23.85 -1.86 8.91
CA GLN A 173 -24.75 -3.01 9.10
C GLN A 173 -25.63 -2.86 10.34
N ARG A 174 -25.07 -2.38 11.46
CA ARG A 174 -25.82 -2.12 12.70
C ARG A 174 -26.86 -1.01 12.51
N LEU A 175 -26.53 0.05 11.78
CA LEU A 175 -27.49 1.14 11.49
C LEU A 175 -28.65 0.63 10.63
N ILE A 176 -28.36 -0.14 9.57
CA ILE A 176 -29.39 -0.72 8.70
C ILE A 176 -30.29 -1.67 9.48
N SER A 177 -29.75 -2.51 10.38
CA SER A 177 -30.59 -3.43 11.15
C SER A 177 -31.49 -2.73 12.17
N VAL A 178 -31.14 -1.53 12.63
CA VAL A 178 -31.94 -0.74 13.58
C VAL A 178 -33.02 0.09 12.89
N PHE A 179 -32.74 0.65 11.70
CA PHE A 179 -33.63 1.61 11.03
C PHE A 179 -34.25 1.11 9.72
N GLY A 180 -33.84 -0.05 9.21
CA GLY A 180 -34.28 -0.62 7.94
C GLY A 180 -35.35 -1.71 8.04
N GLY A 181 -36.03 -1.80 9.19
CA GLY A 181 -37.17 -2.70 9.43
C GLY A 181 -38.51 -2.01 9.30
#